data_AF-A0A1V5WB81-F1
#
_entry.id   AF-A0A1V5WB81-F1
#
_cell.length_a   1.000
_cell.length_b   1.000
_cell.length_c   1.000
_cell.angle_alpha   90.00
_cell.angle_beta   90.00
_cell.angle_gamma   90.00
#
_symmetry.space_group_name_H-M   'P 1'
#
loop_
_entity.id
_entity.type
_entity.pdbx_description
1 polymer ?
#
loop_
_entity_poly.entity_id
_entity_poly.type
_entity_poly.pdbx_seq_one_letter_code
_entity_poly.pdbx_strand_id
1 'polypeptide(L)'
;MVAEFQIRAWQGDARHVQVLVHSSPAGDIRKPLTVACNPQQLEAARAVFRPGWYVGSDIEGELARMGRGLAELLLPRPVYALLLSSLQSLAPGEMLRLRLCLDAALVDLPWEFLYRPDVEEAAAMTGFLLFDHRISLVREAPAFERGPAPAQAPAELAGRQRILYAGARWFDEGGVRDQWGVQTEYQKLAGSLARVSDFLEFEFLPMEEDIEGALSKPAVIFHYSGHTDVDKNAGYLVRDVRLAQGQTQAVGKLYSFELANLLQRAGTRLAVFSACNSGRWEFVEPLLRAGLPALVGTQGELTVQGAQIFCETLYARLAVGLSLDEALAAARFQLLKEGGFYGRPSVEWGSFMAYMPATDAVLLPRPAEQPEVAASQEVARRSSQEAIAEVSGRIGSAPETASTINRISLRKAIVKSFTLDEEALLCADIRQALADDGVDLWLDLDALGGRKQGEEALVLALIEYLERRGYLSYLVEAVRRERPGSV
;
A
#
# COMPACT_ATOMS: atom_id res chain seq x y z
N MET A 1 -6.60 -10.12 -12.08
CA MET A 1 -7.53 -8.99 -11.88
C MET A 1 -7.33 -8.43 -10.48
N VAL A 2 -7.69 -7.17 -10.24
CA VAL A 2 -7.50 -6.51 -8.95
C VAL A 2 -8.87 -6.06 -8.43
N ALA A 3 -9.29 -6.61 -7.29
CA ALA A 3 -10.48 -6.16 -6.58
C ALA A 3 -10.14 -4.91 -5.73
N GLU A 4 -11.13 -4.06 -5.43
CA GLU A 4 -10.92 -2.83 -4.65
C GLU A 4 -11.57 -2.90 -3.27
N PHE A 5 -10.81 -2.54 -2.24
CA PHE A 5 -11.28 -2.30 -0.87
C PHE A 5 -10.97 -0.85 -0.49
N GLN A 6 -12.00 -0.01 -0.39
CA GLN A 6 -11.83 1.43 -0.15
C GLN A 6 -12.19 1.79 1.29
N ILE A 7 -11.22 2.30 2.04
CA ILE A 7 -11.41 2.88 3.37
C ILE A 7 -11.39 4.40 3.24
N ARG A 8 -12.44 5.08 3.70
CA ARG A 8 -12.43 6.53 3.90
C ARG A 8 -12.24 6.82 5.38
N ALA A 9 -11.30 7.73 5.69
CA ALA A 9 -11.12 8.20 7.05
C ALA A 9 -10.78 9.69 7.11
N TRP A 10 -11.32 10.37 8.11
CA TRP A 10 -11.07 11.80 8.36
C TRP A 10 -11.09 12.12 9.84
N GLN A 11 -10.36 13.15 10.24
CA GLN A 11 -10.35 13.64 11.60
C GLN A 11 -11.68 14.34 11.92
N GLY A 12 -12.44 13.78 12.87
CA GLY A 12 -13.70 14.38 13.32
C GLY A 12 -13.48 15.49 14.34
N ASP A 13 -12.59 15.23 15.30
CA ASP A 13 -12.09 16.23 16.25
C ASP A 13 -10.68 15.83 16.72
N ALA A 14 -10.12 16.57 17.69
CA ALA A 14 -8.77 16.32 18.19
C ALA A 14 -8.57 14.91 18.79
N ARG A 15 -9.64 14.20 19.19
CA ARG A 15 -9.59 12.89 19.84
C ARG A 15 -10.37 11.81 19.12
N HIS A 16 -10.92 12.09 17.93
CA HIS A 16 -11.69 11.11 17.19
C HIS A 16 -11.40 11.16 15.68
N VAL A 17 -11.29 9.97 15.11
CA VAL A 17 -11.27 9.72 13.66
C VAL A 17 -12.57 9.04 13.27
N GLN A 18 -13.13 9.45 12.13
CA GLN A 18 -14.26 8.77 11.51
C GLN A 18 -13.73 7.82 10.44
N VAL A 19 -14.18 6.57 10.45
CA VAL A 19 -13.75 5.54 9.47
C VAL A 19 -14.94 4.83 8.88
N LEU A 20 -14.92 4.59 7.56
CA LEU A 20 -15.93 3.79 6.88
C LEU A 20 -15.32 3.01 5.72
N VAL A 21 -15.87 1.82 5.46
CA VAL A 21 -15.62 1.09 4.20
C VAL A 21 -16.59 1.63 3.17
N HIS A 22 -16.07 2.34 2.17
CA HIS A 22 -16.88 2.94 1.12
C HIS A 22 -17.37 1.89 0.13
N SER A 23 -16.50 0.95 -0.22
CA SER A 23 -16.80 -0.18 -1.09
C SER A 23 -15.82 -1.31 -0.86
N SER A 24 -16.29 -2.55 -0.87
CA SER A 24 -15.45 -3.76 -0.89
C SER A 24 -16.19 -4.92 -1.56
N PRO A 25 -15.49 -5.99 -1.97
CA PRO A 25 -16.13 -7.23 -2.42
C PRO A 25 -17.13 -7.82 -1.41
N ALA A 26 -16.89 -7.61 -0.11
CA ALA A 26 -17.71 -8.17 0.97
C ALA A 26 -18.83 -7.23 1.47
N GLY A 27 -18.94 -6.01 0.94
CA GLY A 27 -19.95 -5.02 1.35
C GLY A 27 -19.39 -3.64 1.70
N ASP A 28 -20.22 -2.80 2.34
CA ASP A 28 -19.89 -1.44 2.77
C ASP A 28 -20.25 -1.21 4.24
N ILE A 29 -19.77 -0.09 4.79
CA ILE A 29 -20.23 0.44 6.07
C ILE A 29 -20.92 1.78 5.81
N ARG A 30 -22.25 1.80 5.92
CA ARG A 30 -23.09 2.98 5.61
C ARG A 30 -22.94 4.16 6.58
N LYS A 31 -22.63 3.89 7.84
CA LYS A 31 -22.47 4.90 8.89
C LYS A 31 -21.01 4.89 9.37
N PRO A 32 -20.31 6.03 9.37
CA PRO A 32 -18.93 6.08 9.85
C PRO A 32 -18.82 5.61 11.30
N LEU A 33 -17.81 4.79 11.56
CA LEU A 33 -17.40 4.39 12.89
C LEU A 33 -16.59 5.54 13.50
N THR A 34 -16.96 5.96 14.71
CA THR A 34 -16.17 6.92 15.48
C THR A 34 -15.14 6.16 16.30
N VAL A 35 -13.87 6.36 15.98
CA VAL A 35 -12.73 5.71 16.65
C VAL A 35 -11.98 6.74 17.47
N ALA A 36 -11.71 6.43 18.74
CA ALA A 36 -10.91 7.29 19.59
C ALA A 36 -9.46 7.32 19.07
N CYS A 37 -8.86 8.51 19.02
CA CYS A 37 -7.46 8.69 18.66
C CYS A 37 -6.73 9.51 19.73
N ASN A 38 -5.45 9.19 19.93
CA ASN A 38 -4.58 9.92 20.83
C ASN A 38 -3.64 10.83 20.00
N PRO A 39 -3.73 12.17 20.11
CA PRO A 39 -2.87 13.10 19.39
C PRO A 39 -1.38 12.81 19.56
N GLN A 40 -0.94 12.47 20.76
CA GLN A 40 0.47 12.19 21.03
C GLN A 40 0.92 10.92 20.31
N GLN A 41 0.06 9.91 20.18
CA GLN A 41 0.37 8.71 19.40
C GLN A 41 0.45 9.00 17.90
N LEU A 42 -0.44 9.86 17.37
CA LEU A 42 -0.40 10.27 15.96
C LEU A 42 0.89 11.02 15.64
N GLU A 43 1.29 11.97 16.49
CA GLU A 43 2.54 12.70 16.32
C GLU A 43 3.76 11.79 16.44
N ALA A 44 3.75 10.84 17.38
CA ALA A 44 4.82 9.84 17.49
C ALA A 44 4.91 8.96 16.23
N ALA A 45 3.78 8.57 15.64
CA ALA A 45 3.75 7.79 14.40
C ALA A 45 4.29 8.59 13.20
N ARG A 46 4.01 9.90 13.09
CA ARG A 46 4.65 10.75 12.07
C ARG A 46 6.16 10.84 12.26
N ALA A 47 6.59 10.94 13.51
CA ALA A 47 7.99 11.06 13.89
C ALA A 47 8.79 9.76 13.77
N VAL A 48 8.16 8.64 13.35
CA VAL A 48 8.87 7.38 13.12
C VAL A 48 9.99 7.55 12.11
N PHE A 49 9.75 8.35 11.06
CA PHE A 49 10.69 8.63 9.98
C PHE A 49 11.70 9.76 10.31
N ARG A 50 12.22 9.75 11.53
CA ARG A 50 13.35 10.58 11.96
C ARG A 50 14.64 10.23 11.19
N PRO A 51 15.65 11.11 11.14
CA PRO A 51 16.94 10.77 10.56
C PRO A 51 17.51 9.47 11.14
N GLY A 52 17.92 8.54 10.27
CA GLY A 52 18.38 7.20 10.65
C GLY A 52 17.33 6.30 11.30
N TRP A 53 16.03 6.51 11.04
CA TRP A 53 14.94 5.69 11.61
C TRP A 53 15.12 4.18 11.39
N TYR A 54 15.76 3.76 10.31
CA TYR A 54 16.04 2.36 9.96
C TYR A 54 17.26 1.75 10.71
N VAL A 55 17.87 2.46 11.67
CA VAL A 55 19.15 2.09 12.32
C VAL A 55 18.97 1.52 13.75
N GLY A 56 17.74 1.22 14.19
CA GLY A 56 17.43 0.72 15.54
C GLY A 56 17.63 -0.79 15.77
N SER A 57 17.99 -1.20 16.99
CA SER A 57 18.18 -2.61 17.38
C SER A 57 16.87 -3.38 17.64
N ASP A 58 15.77 -2.67 17.92
CA ASP A 58 14.39 -3.20 18.05
C ASP A 58 13.43 -2.49 17.08
N ILE A 59 13.91 -2.20 15.86
CA ILE A 59 13.09 -1.43 14.91
C ILE A 59 11.81 -2.19 14.52
N GLU A 60 11.87 -3.52 14.40
CA GLU A 60 10.69 -4.34 14.11
C GLU A 60 9.64 -4.27 15.23
N GLY A 61 10.06 -4.32 16.50
CA GLY A 61 9.17 -4.17 17.65
C GLY A 61 8.58 -2.77 17.76
N GLU A 62 9.36 -1.72 17.47
CA GLU A 62 8.88 -0.33 17.39
C GLU A 62 7.81 -0.18 16.30
N LEU A 63 8.09 -0.67 15.09
CA LEU A 63 7.16 -0.61 13.97
C LEU A 63 5.90 -1.45 14.19
N ALA A 64 6.01 -2.62 14.83
CA ALA A 64 4.84 -3.44 15.15
C ALA A 64 3.93 -2.76 16.19
N ARG A 65 4.51 -2.15 17.24
CA ARG A 65 3.74 -1.37 18.24
C ARG A 65 3.01 -0.18 17.59
N MET A 66 3.72 0.56 16.74
CA MET A 66 3.12 1.66 15.98
C MET A 66 2.03 1.15 15.03
N GLY A 67 2.31 0.09 14.28
CA GLY A 67 1.40 -0.53 13.32
C GLY A 67 0.10 -1.02 13.94
N ARG A 68 0.16 -1.55 15.17
CA ARG A 68 -1.04 -1.90 15.96
C ARG A 68 -1.88 -0.67 16.29
N GLY A 69 -1.24 0.41 16.76
CA GLY A 69 -1.94 1.68 17.01
C GLY A 69 -2.58 2.29 15.74
N LEU A 70 -1.94 2.15 14.59
CA LEU A 70 -2.52 2.54 13.30
C LEU A 70 -3.71 1.65 12.91
N ALA A 71 -3.61 0.35 13.17
CA ALA A 71 -4.68 -0.60 12.89
C ALA A 71 -5.91 -0.37 13.78
N GLU A 72 -5.73 0.02 15.04
CA GLU A 72 -6.84 0.44 15.91
C GLU A 72 -7.65 1.58 15.29
N LEU A 73 -6.99 2.48 14.55
CA LEU A 73 -7.64 3.60 13.87
C LEU A 73 -8.36 3.18 12.60
N LEU A 74 -7.68 2.54 11.65
CA LEU A 74 -8.23 2.27 10.31
C LEU A 74 -8.87 0.90 10.14
N LEU A 75 -8.53 -0.06 11.00
CA LEU A 75 -9.01 -1.43 10.95
C LEU A 75 -9.74 -1.83 12.25
N PRO A 76 -10.70 -1.01 12.76
CA PRO A 76 -11.56 -1.48 13.83
C PRO A 76 -12.28 -2.75 13.35
N ARG A 77 -12.73 -3.56 14.30
CA ARG A 77 -13.18 -4.93 14.04
C ARG A 77 -14.16 -5.08 12.87
N PRO A 78 -15.18 -4.21 12.66
CA PRO A 78 -16.06 -4.30 11.49
C PRO A 78 -15.33 -4.10 10.15
N VAL A 79 -14.39 -3.17 10.11
CA VAL A 79 -13.60 -2.88 8.90
C VAL A 79 -12.68 -4.06 8.60
N TYR A 80 -12.02 -4.59 9.63
CA TYR A 80 -11.11 -5.71 9.48
C TYR A 80 -11.83 -7.01 9.07
N ALA A 81 -13.02 -7.26 9.63
CA ALA A 81 -13.90 -8.37 9.23
C ALA A 81 -14.26 -8.32 7.72
N LEU A 82 -14.60 -7.14 7.20
CA LEU A 82 -14.86 -6.95 5.78
C LEU A 82 -13.59 -7.15 4.93
N LEU A 83 -12.43 -6.70 5.41
CA LEU A 83 -11.15 -6.89 4.72
C LEU A 83 -10.83 -8.38 4.57
N LEU A 84 -10.95 -9.15 5.65
CA LEU A 84 -10.75 -10.60 5.64
C LEU A 84 -11.73 -11.30 4.70
N SER A 85 -13.02 -10.95 4.78
CA SER A 85 -14.04 -11.52 3.90
C SER A 85 -13.77 -11.20 2.42
N SER A 86 -13.28 -10.00 2.13
CA SER A 86 -12.90 -9.59 0.77
C SER A 86 -11.71 -10.37 0.24
N LEU A 87 -10.68 -10.58 1.07
CA LEU A 87 -9.52 -11.42 0.74
C LEU A 87 -9.91 -12.88 0.48
N GLN A 88 -10.88 -13.41 1.22
CA GLN A 88 -11.38 -14.78 1.03
C GLN A 88 -12.19 -14.95 -0.25
N SER A 89 -12.78 -13.87 -0.77
CA SER A 89 -13.56 -13.90 -2.02
C SER A 89 -12.70 -13.86 -3.28
N LEU A 90 -11.40 -13.61 -3.17
CA LEU A 90 -10.48 -13.51 -4.31
C LEU A 90 -10.29 -14.87 -5.00
N ALA A 91 -10.32 -14.86 -6.33
CA ALA A 91 -9.91 -16.03 -7.10
C ALA A 91 -8.38 -16.22 -7.07
N PRO A 92 -7.86 -17.43 -7.37
CA PRO A 92 -6.42 -17.66 -7.47
C PRO A 92 -5.74 -16.67 -8.43
N GLY A 93 -4.70 -15.99 -7.94
CA GLY A 93 -3.95 -14.98 -8.71
C GLY A 93 -4.59 -13.59 -8.75
N GLU A 94 -5.72 -13.38 -8.08
CA GLU A 94 -6.26 -12.03 -7.85
C GLU A 94 -5.60 -11.35 -6.65
N MET A 95 -5.59 -10.01 -6.70
CA MET A 95 -5.13 -9.15 -5.63
C MET A 95 -6.28 -8.26 -5.14
N LEU A 96 -6.18 -7.81 -3.89
CA LEU A 96 -7.03 -6.78 -3.31
C LEU A 96 -6.23 -5.49 -3.17
N ARG A 97 -6.66 -4.44 -3.87
CA ARG A 97 -6.17 -3.08 -3.68
C ARG A 97 -6.86 -2.47 -2.47
N LEU A 98 -6.11 -2.30 -1.39
CA LEU A 98 -6.50 -1.50 -0.24
C LEU A 98 -6.24 -0.02 -0.55
N ARG A 99 -7.31 0.70 -0.86
CA ARG A 99 -7.29 2.13 -1.18
C ARG A 99 -7.65 2.94 0.07
N LEU A 100 -6.71 3.77 0.51
CA LEU A 100 -6.88 4.66 1.65
C LEU A 100 -7.24 6.07 1.17
N CYS A 101 -8.49 6.46 1.37
CA CYS A 101 -9.02 7.79 1.07
C CYS A 101 -9.00 8.62 2.36
N LEU A 102 -7.88 9.32 2.60
CA LEU A 102 -7.59 9.97 3.88
C LEU A 102 -7.64 11.49 3.74
N ASP A 103 -7.99 12.20 4.81
CA ASP A 103 -7.82 13.64 4.86
C ASP A 103 -6.34 14.05 5.09
N ALA A 104 -6.05 15.35 4.98
CA ALA A 104 -4.69 15.86 5.15
C ALA A 104 -4.12 15.59 6.56
N ALA A 105 -4.97 15.43 7.57
CA ALA A 105 -4.52 15.09 8.92
C ALA A 105 -4.10 13.63 9.04
N LEU A 106 -4.55 12.73 8.17
CA LEU A 106 -4.22 11.30 8.27
C LEU A 106 -3.28 10.83 7.16
N VAL A 107 -3.17 11.57 6.06
CA VAL A 107 -2.48 11.15 4.83
C VAL A 107 -0.96 11.03 4.95
N ASP A 108 -0.31 11.54 5.99
CA ASP A 108 1.15 11.38 6.20
C ASP A 108 1.49 10.33 7.27
N LEU A 109 0.49 9.66 7.84
CA LEU A 109 0.77 8.54 8.76
C LEU A 109 1.31 7.33 7.98
N PRO A 110 2.13 6.48 8.62
CA PRO A 110 2.91 5.46 7.93
C PRO A 110 2.10 4.15 7.77
N TRP A 111 1.00 4.24 7.02
CA TRP A 111 0.00 3.16 6.86
C TRP A 111 0.53 1.89 6.19
N GLU A 112 1.67 1.94 5.53
CA GLU A 112 2.35 0.77 5.00
C GLU A 112 2.73 -0.21 6.13
N PHE A 113 2.91 0.29 7.36
CA PHE A 113 3.15 -0.52 8.56
C PHE A 113 1.87 -0.94 9.30
N LEU A 114 0.69 -0.88 8.69
CA LEU A 114 -0.53 -1.43 9.29
C LEU A 114 -0.28 -2.88 9.73
N TYR A 115 -0.51 -3.14 11.02
CA TYR A 115 -0.36 -4.47 11.61
C TYR A 115 -1.71 -5.18 11.62
N ARG A 116 -1.71 -6.50 11.43
CA ARG A 116 -2.93 -7.29 11.43
C ARG A 116 -3.53 -7.34 12.85
N PRO A 117 -4.82 -6.96 13.01
CA PRO A 117 -5.51 -7.07 14.29
C PRO A 117 -5.60 -8.50 14.85
N ASP A 118 -5.56 -9.55 14.01
CA ASP A 118 -5.69 -10.96 14.43
C ASP A 118 -4.39 -11.60 14.95
N VAL A 119 -3.27 -10.89 14.92
CA VAL A 119 -1.97 -11.41 15.37
C VAL A 119 -1.68 -10.85 16.76
N GLU A 120 -1.88 -11.64 17.82
CA GLU A 120 -1.66 -11.21 19.21
C GLU A 120 -0.24 -11.53 19.72
N GLU A 121 0.51 -12.35 18.99
CA GLU A 121 1.83 -12.80 19.38
C GLU A 121 2.89 -11.67 19.38
N ALA A 122 4.10 -12.03 19.81
CA ALA A 122 5.27 -11.16 19.74
C ALA A 122 5.44 -10.57 18.34
N ALA A 123 5.96 -9.35 18.29
CA ALA A 123 6.19 -8.63 17.04
C ALA A 123 6.93 -9.52 16.04
N ALA A 124 6.28 -9.75 14.90
CA ALA A 124 6.82 -10.55 13.82
C ALA A 124 6.54 -9.84 12.50
N MET A 125 7.50 -9.97 11.59
CA MET A 125 7.39 -9.56 10.20
C MET A 125 6.06 -9.99 9.56
N THR A 126 5.68 -11.25 9.74
CA THR A 126 4.43 -11.84 9.22
C THR A 126 3.13 -11.19 9.73
N GLY A 127 3.20 -10.35 10.77
CA GLY A 127 2.05 -9.63 11.28
C GLY A 127 1.75 -8.31 10.56
N PHE A 128 2.66 -7.80 9.72
CA PHE A 128 2.34 -6.63 8.87
C PHE A 128 1.38 -7.01 7.75
N LEU A 129 0.36 -6.17 7.52
CA LEU A 129 -0.70 -6.42 6.54
C LEU A 129 -0.14 -6.59 5.13
N LEU A 130 0.85 -5.80 4.75
CA LEU A 130 1.48 -5.84 3.42
C LEU A 130 2.33 -7.09 3.16
N PHE A 131 2.48 -8.00 4.13
CA PHE A 131 3.13 -9.29 3.90
C PHE A 131 2.14 -10.37 3.45
N ASP A 132 0.83 -10.07 3.42
CA ASP A 132 -0.08 -10.78 2.54
C ASP A 132 0.14 -10.25 1.11
N HIS A 133 0.84 -11.02 0.28
CA HIS A 133 1.20 -10.66 -1.10
C HIS A 133 0.00 -10.39 -2.01
N ARG A 134 -1.23 -10.74 -1.59
CA ARG A 134 -2.46 -10.42 -2.31
C ARG A 134 -2.89 -8.98 -2.07
N ILE A 135 -2.35 -8.27 -1.08
CA ILE A 135 -2.73 -6.90 -0.74
C ILE A 135 -1.77 -5.92 -1.41
N SER A 136 -2.33 -4.96 -2.14
CA SER A 136 -1.60 -3.76 -2.56
C SER A 136 -2.21 -2.52 -1.91
N LEU A 137 -1.40 -1.71 -1.23
CA LEU A 137 -1.85 -0.49 -0.56
C LEU A 137 -1.52 0.73 -1.42
N VAL A 138 -2.55 1.55 -1.67
CA VAL A 138 -2.46 2.84 -2.34
C VAL A 138 -3.24 3.89 -1.55
N ARG A 139 -2.86 5.16 -1.74
CA ARG A 139 -3.54 6.33 -1.19
C ARG A 139 -4.34 7.02 -2.30
N GLU A 140 -5.52 7.49 -1.97
CA GLU A 140 -6.26 8.45 -2.81
C GLU A 140 -6.11 9.84 -2.21
N ALA A 141 -6.03 10.85 -3.07
CA ALA A 141 -6.01 12.23 -2.61
C ALA A 141 -7.29 12.54 -1.81
N PRO A 142 -7.23 13.40 -0.77
CA PRO A 142 -8.42 14.00 -0.19
C PRO A 142 -9.26 14.63 -1.32
N ALA A 143 -10.57 14.43 -1.29
CA ALA A 143 -11.46 14.88 -2.36
C ALA A 143 -11.26 16.38 -2.66
N PHE A 144 -10.73 16.70 -3.83
CA PHE A 144 -10.59 18.08 -4.27
C PHE A 144 -11.94 18.55 -4.82
N GLU A 145 -12.54 19.58 -4.21
CA GLU A 145 -13.80 20.16 -4.71
C GLU A 145 -13.68 20.72 -6.14
N ARG A 146 -12.45 21.04 -6.58
CA ARG A 146 -12.13 21.58 -7.91
C ARG A 146 -10.76 21.07 -8.34
N GLY A 147 -10.74 20.12 -9.26
CA GLY A 147 -9.55 19.63 -9.95
C GLY A 147 -9.97 18.97 -11.26
N PRO A 148 -9.09 18.93 -12.28
CA PRO A 148 -9.37 18.12 -13.45
C PRO A 148 -9.54 16.66 -13.03
N ALA A 149 -10.50 15.96 -13.62
CA ALA A 149 -10.60 14.52 -13.41
C ALA A 149 -9.26 13.88 -13.82
N PRO A 150 -8.77 12.86 -13.09
CA PRO A 150 -7.58 12.13 -13.51
C PRO A 150 -7.75 11.66 -14.95
N ALA A 151 -6.74 11.87 -15.78
CA ALA A 151 -6.80 11.43 -17.17
C ALA A 151 -7.04 9.92 -17.22
N GLN A 152 -8.10 9.49 -17.90
CA GLN A 152 -8.36 8.07 -18.07
C GLN A 152 -7.27 7.44 -18.95
N ALA A 153 -6.85 6.24 -18.58
CA ALA A 153 -5.94 5.44 -19.38
C ALA A 153 -6.58 5.16 -20.75
N PRO A 154 -5.89 5.43 -21.87
CA PRO A 154 -6.32 4.85 -23.15
C PRO A 154 -6.13 3.33 -23.08
N ALA A 155 -6.95 2.58 -23.79
CA ALA A 155 -6.85 1.12 -23.86
C ALA A 155 -5.48 0.66 -24.40
N GLU A 156 -4.87 1.47 -25.26
CA GLU A 156 -3.53 1.25 -25.80
C GLU A 156 -2.80 2.60 -25.92
N LEU A 157 -1.47 2.56 -25.76
CA LEU A 157 -0.63 3.71 -26.04
C LEU A 157 -0.04 3.58 -27.45
N ALA A 158 -0.31 4.56 -28.30
CA ALA A 158 0.20 4.59 -29.67
C ALA A 158 1.66 5.05 -29.70
N GLY A 159 2.49 4.32 -30.46
CA GLY A 159 3.90 4.67 -30.69
C GLY A 159 4.81 4.39 -29.48
N ARG A 160 6.04 4.90 -29.58
CA ARG A 160 7.05 4.75 -28.54
C ARG A 160 6.76 5.72 -27.39
N GLN A 161 6.71 5.22 -26.16
CA GLN A 161 6.39 6.01 -24.97
C GLN A 161 7.67 6.55 -24.34
N ARG A 162 7.67 7.85 -24.05
CA ARG A 162 8.82 8.52 -23.43
C ARG A 162 8.76 8.45 -21.90
N ILE A 163 9.88 8.05 -21.31
CA ILE A 163 10.18 8.12 -19.90
C ILE A 163 11.31 9.15 -19.75
N LEU A 164 11.02 10.24 -19.03
CA LEU A 164 12.02 11.25 -18.70
C LEU A 164 12.57 10.96 -17.31
N TYR A 165 13.85 10.57 -17.25
CA TYR A 165 14.61 10.43 -16.01
C TYR A 165 15.38 11.71 -15.74
N ALA A 166 15.04 12.38 -14.65
CA ALA A 166 15.60 13.66 -14.25
C ALA A 166 16.45 13.48 -12.99
N GLY A 167 17.76 13.71 -13.10
CA GLY A 167 18.72 13.43 -12.04
C GLY A 167 19.33 14.69 -11.43
N ALA A 168 19.23 14.87 -10.12
CA ALA A 168 19.90 15.96 -9.43
C ALA A 168 21.42 15.72 -9.36
N ARG A 169 22.22 16.78 -9.50
CA ARG A 169 23.68 16.67 -9.34
C ARG A 169 24.14 17.14 -7.97
N TRP A 170 25.17 16.46 -7.47
CA TRP A 170 25.86 16.85 -6.25
C TRP A 170 27.28 17.30 -6.60
N PHE A 171 27.63 18.53 -6.23
CA PHE A 171 28.95 19.12 -6.40
C PHE A 171 29.68 19.27 -5.06
N ASP A 172 30.94 18.87 -5.00
CA ASP A 172 31.86 19.21 -3.92
C ASP A 172 33.11 19.94 -4.44
N GLU A 173 34.05 20.27 -3.55
CA GLU A 173 35.30 20.97 -3.92
C GLU A 173 36.14 20.21 -4.97
N GLY A 174 35.89 18.90 -5.16
CA GLY A 174 36.54 18.04 -6.15
C GLY A 174 35.75 17.85 -7.46
N GLY A 175 34.58 18.46 -7.61
CA GLY A 175 33.73 18.37 -8.81
C GLY A 175 32.40 17.66 -8.58
N VAL A 176 31.82 17.09 -9.64
CA VAL A 176 30.55 16.33 -9.56
C VAL A 176 30.81 14.98 -8.89
N ARG A 177 30.05 14.66 -7.84
CA ARG A 177 29.95 13.33 -7.24
C ARG A 177 28.54 12.79 -7.38
N ASP A 178 28.40 11.51 -7.70
CA ASP A 178 27.09 10.83 -7.72
C ASP A 178 26.75 10.25 -6.34
N GLN A 179 26.64 11.10 -5.30
CA GLN A 179 26.42 10.63 -3.93
C GLN A 179 25.07 9.92 -3.74
N TRP A 180 24.05 10.33 -4.50
CA TRP A 180 22.72 9.70 -4.49
C TRP A 180 22.61 8.50 -5.43
N GLY A 181 23.66 8.16 -6.17
CA GLY A 181 23.65 7.04 -7.10
C GLY A 181 22.67 7.23 -8.26
N VAL A 182 22.41 8.47 -8.68
CA VAL A 182 21.55 8.88 -9.80
C VAL A 182 22.00 8.23 -11.11
N GLN A 183 23.30 8.29 -11.41
CA GLN A 183 23.82 7.71 -12.65
C GLN A 183 23.75 6.18 -12.61
N THR A 184 24.02 5.61 -11.42
CA THR A 184 23.95 4.16 -11.19
C THR A 184 22.51 3.66 -11.31
N GLU A 185 21.55 4.37 -10.72
CA GLU A 185 20.12 4.07 -10.81
C GLU A 185 19.65 4.14 -12.26
N TYR A 186 19.96 5.22 -12.99
CA TYR A 186 19.65 5.34 -14.41
C TYR A 186 20.17 4.15 -15.22
N GLN A 187 21.43 3.73 -15.00
CA GLN A 187 22.01 2.59 -15.71
C GLN A 187 21.29 1.26 -15.39
N LYS A 188 20.94 1.02 -14.13
CA LYS A 188 20.17 -0.17 -13.71
C LYS A 188 18.78 -0.18 -14.35
N LEU A 189 18.08 0.96 -14.32
CA LEU A 189 16.77 1.09 -14.97
C LEU A 189 16.88 0.88 -16.48
N ALA A 190 17.87 1.48 -17.14
CA ALA A 190 18.12 1.28 -18.57
C ALA A 190 18.34 -0.20 -18.91
N GLY A 191 19.09 -0.92 -18.07
CA GLY A 191 19.29 -2.37 -18.21
C GLY A 191 17.98 -3.16 -18.08
N SER A 192 17.17 -2.84 -17.07
CA SER A 192 15.86 -3.48 -16.85
C SER A 192 14.84 -3.19 -17.95
N LEU A 193 14.91 -1.99 -18.55
CA LEU A 193 14.00 -1.56 -19.61
C LEU A 193 14.48 -1.95 -21.02
N ALA A 194 15.70 -2.49 -21.17
CA ALA A 194 16.29 -2.80 -22.48
C ALA A 194 15.42 -3.74 -23.32
N ARG A 195 14.77 -4.73 -22.67
CA ARG A 195 13.88 -5.71 -23.34
C ARG A 195 12.60 -5.11 -23.92
N VAL A 196 12.25 -3.89 -23.53
CA VAL A 196 11.05 -3.18 -24.00
C VAL A 196 11.40 -1.85 -24.68
N SER A 197 12.66 -1.68 -25.08
CA SER A 197 13.17 -0.46 -25.72
C SER A 197 12.50 -0.13 -27.05
N ASP A 198 11.91 -1.11 -27.74
CA ASP A 198 11.09 -0.85 -28.94
C ASP A 198 9.80 -0.09 -28.62
N PHE A 199 9.31 -0.21 -27.38
CA PHE A 199 8.12 0.47 -26.89
C PHE A 199 8.44 1.69 -26.02
N LEU A 200 9.59 1.72 -25.36
CA LEU A 200 9.99 2.78 -24.43
C LEU A 200 11.21 3.54 -24.93
N GLU A 201 11.11 4.86 -24.95
CA GLU A 201 12.25 5.78 -25.03
C GLU A 201 12.61 6.21 -23.62
N PHE A 202 13.81 5.88 -23.16
CA PHE A 202 14.30 6.23 -21.84
C PHE A 202 15.37 7.30 -21.97
N GLU A 203 15.07 8.50 -21.49
CA GLU A 203 15.92 9.68 -21.64
C GLU A 203 16.46 10.10 -20.27
N PHE A 204 17.77 10.36 -20.20
CA PHE A 204 18.42 10.98 -19.05
C PHE A 204 18.50 12.49 -19.24
N LEU A 205 18.06 13.24 -18.23
CA LEU A 205 18.17 14.68 -18.14
C LEU A 205 18.85 15.07 -16.82
N PRO A 206 20.06 15.64 -16.85
CA PRO A 206 20.63 16.34 -15.71
C PRO A 206 19.75 17.53 -15.31
N MET A 207 19.42 17.68 -14.04
CA MET A 207 18.43 18.66 -13.60
C MET A 207 18.87 20.12 -13.66
N GLU A 208 20.17 20.41 -13.84
CA GLU A 208 20.61 21.77 -14.16
C GLU A 208 20.21 22.21 -15.58
N GLU A 209 19.88 21.26 -16.45
CA GLU A 209 19.41 21.52 -17.80
C GLU A 209 17.93 21.95 -17.80
N ASP A 210 17.42 22.32 -18.98
CA ASP A 210 16.08 22.89 -19.16
C ASP A 210 14.98 21.82 -19.01
N ILE A 211 14.61 21.51 -17.76
CA ILE A 211 13.50 20.60 -17.44
C ILE A 211 12.17 21.11 -18.00
N GLU A 212 11.95 22.43 -18.03
CA GLU A 212 10.78 23.04 -18.64
C GLU A 212 10.70 22.72 -20.14
N GLY A 213 11.82 22.87 -20.86
CA GLY A 213 11.97 22.49 -22.26
C GLY A 213 11.81 20.98 -22.47
N ALA A 214 12.36 20.14 -21.60
CA ALA A 214 12.25 18.69 -21.69
C ALA A 214 10.81 18.19 -21.48
N LEU A 215 10.06 18.81 -20.55
CA LEU A 215 8.65 18.50 -20.27
C LEU A 215 7.68 19.25 -21.18
N SER A 216 8.16 20.09 -22.11
CA SER A 216 7.32 20.61 -23.21
C SER A 216 6.92 19.52 -24.21
N LYS A 217 7.63 18.39 -24.21
CA LYS A 217 7.32 17.18 -24.99
C LYS A 217 6.59 16.16 -24.12
N PRO A 218 5.70 15.33 -24.70
CA PRO A 218 5.03 14.27 -23.95
C PRO A 218 6.02 13.35 -23.21
N ALA A 219 5.72 13.03 -21.95
CA ALA A 219 6.46 12.10 -21.13
C ALA A 219 5.48 11.32 -20.25
N VAL A 220 5.22 10.06 -20.60
CA VAL A 220 4.22 9.23 -19.91
C VAL A 220 4.65 8.92 -18.49
N ILE A 221 5.95 8.75 -18.28
CA ILE A 221 6.54 8.60 -16.96
C ILE A 221 7.59 9.68 -16.75
N PHE A 222 7.51 10.35 -15.60
CA PHE A 222 8.56 11.21 -15.09
C PHE A 222 9.21 10.52 -13.90
N HIS A 223 10.51 10.29 -13.96
CA HIS A 223 11.30 9.80 -12.84
C HIS A 223 12.20 10.92 -12.34
N TYR A 224 12.22 11.18 -11.05
CA TYR A 224 13.20 12.06 -10.42
C TYR A 224 14.03 11.29 -9.41
N SER A 225 15.35 11.49 -9.46
CA SER A 225 16.31 10.95 -8.50
C SER A 225 17.15 12.06 -7.91
N GLY A 226 17.17 12.16 -6.58
CA GLY A 226 17.84 13.24 -5.89
C GLY A 226 17.25 13.54 -4.51
N HIS A 227 16.93 14.80 -4.26
CA HIS A 227 16.47 15.26 -2.96
C HIS A 227 15.24 16.16 -3.05
N THR A 228 14.30 15.92 -2.15
CA THR A 228 13.12 16.75 -1.95
C THR A 228 13.09 17.27 -0.53
N ASP A 229 12.55 18.46 -0.36
CA ASP A 229 12.45 19.13 0.92
C ASP A 229 11.26 20.10 0.89
N VAL A 230 10.97 20.77 2.02
CA VAL A 230 9.82 21.65 2.19
C VAL A 230 10.28 23.02 2.65
N ASP A 231 9.81 24.08 1.99
CA ASP A 231 10.03 25.47 2.37
C ASP A 231 8.68 26.12 2.66
N LYS A 232 8.40 26.49 3.91
CA LYS A 232 7.14 27.12 4.35
C LYS A 232 5.89 26.36 3.86
N ASN A 233 5.87 25.04 4.03
CA ASN A 233 4.82 24.12 3.59
C ASN A 233 4.69 23.93 2.07
N ALA A 234 5.65 24.43 1.28
CA ALA A 234 5.72 24.13 -0.15
C ALA A 234 6.84 23.12 -0.40
N GLY A 235 6.48 21.92 -0.84
CA GLY A 235 7.45 20.93 -1.27
C GLY A 235 8.19 21.37 -2.53
N TYR A 236 9.47 21.05 -2.59
CA TYR A 236 10.32 21.30 -3.75
C TYR A 236 11.31 20.15 -3.95
N LEU A 237 11.73 19.97 -5.20
CA LEU A 237 12.88 19.14 -5.53
C LEU A 237 14.09 20.04 -5.79
N VAL A 238 15.28 19.49 -5.64
CA VAL A 238 16.53 20.20 -5.93
C VAL A 238 16.99 19.88 -7.35
N ARG A 239 17.42 20.91 -8.09
CA ARG A 239 18.14 20.71 -9.35
C ARG A 239 19.58 20.33 -9.08
N ASP A 240 20.22 21.09 -8.21
CA ASP A 240 21.61 20.92 -7.83
C ASP A 240 21.80 21.01 -6.32
N VAL A 241 22.88 20.40 -5.85
CA VAL A 241 23.40 20.58 -4.51
C VAL A 241 24.86 20.99 -4.57
N ARG A 242 25.21 22.03 -3.80
CA ARG A 242 26.59 22.50 -3.65
C ARG A 242 27.03 22.35 -2.21
N LEU A 243 28.19 21.74 -2.00
CA LEU A 243 28.87 21.78 -0.71
C LEU A 243 29.65 23.09 -0.61
N ALA A 244 29.26 23.97 0.31
CA ALA A 244 29.97 25.20 0.63
C ALA A 244 30.25 25.23 2.13
N GLN A 245 31.52 25.40 2.52
CA GLN A 245 31.95 25.49 3.93
C GLN A 245 31.48 24.30 4.80
N GLY A 246 31.45 23.10 4.22
CA GLY A 246 30.99 21.88 4.90
C GLY A 246 29.48 21.78 5.08
N GLN A 247 28.70 22.69 4.50
CA GLN A 247 27.25 22.63 4.48
C GLN A 247 26.72 22.38 3.07
N THR A 248 25.71 21.51 2.98
CA THR A 248 25.00 21.18 1.75
C THR A 248 23.95 22.27 1.49
N GLN A 249 24.09 23.00 0.38
CA GLN A 249 23.12 24.01 -0.03
C GLN A 249 22.37 23.55 -1.28
N ALA A 250 21.04 23.50 -1.20
CA ALA A 250 20.18 23.31 -2.35
C ALA A 250 20.27 24.51 -3.31
N VAL A 251 20.50 24.24 -4.59
CA VAL A 251 20.60 25.23 -5.66
C VAL A 251 19.56 24.89 -6.72
N GLY A 252 18.81 25.90 -7.17
CA GLY A 252 17.75 25.71 -8.15
C GLY A 252 16.61 24.85 -7.61
N LYS A 253 15.79 25.41 -6.70
CA LYS A 253 14.56 24.75 -6.26
C LYS A 253 13.56 24.75 -7.42
N LEU A 254 12.93 23.61 -7.68
CA LEU A 254 11.71 23.54 -8.49
C LEU A 254 10.58 23.10 -7.56
N TYR A 255 9.63 23.99 -7.31
CA TYR A 255 8.54 23.69 -6.39
C TYR A 255 7.56 22.70 -7.02
N SER A 256 6.93 21.86 -6.20
CA SER A 256 6.00 20.84 -6.66
C SER A 256 4.80 21.42 -7.42
N PHE A 257 4.34 22.62 -7.06
CA PHE A 257 3.27 23.32 -7.80
C PHE A 257 3.71 23.82 -9.19
N GLU A 258 4.99 24.11 -9.39
CA GLU A 258 5.54 24.45 -10.71
C GLU A 258 5.67 23.18 -11.55
N LEU A 259 6.24 22.13 -10.95
CA LEU A 259 6.35 20.80 -11.57
C LEU A 259 4.99 20.24 -11.96
N ALA A 260 3.95 20.43 -11.14
CA ALA A 260 2.59 19.97 -11.41
C ALA A 260 2.08 20.44 -12.78
N ASN A 261 2.31 21.72 -13.11
CA ASN A 261 1.92 22.28 -14.40
C ASN A 261 2.72 21.67 -15.56
N LEU A 262 4.00 21.38 -15.35
CA LEU A 262 4.86 20.76 -16.36
C LEU A 262 4.42 19.32 -16.64
N LEU A 263 4.21 18.51 -15.60
CA LEU A 263 3.78 17.11 -15.72
C LEU A 263 2.39 16.99 -16.36
N GLN A 264 1.47 17.89 -15.99
CA GLN A 264 0.15 17.94 -16.61
C GLN A 264 0.26 18.21 -18.12
N ARG A 265 1.06 19.20 -18.53
CA ARG A 265 1.28 19.54 -19.95
C ARG A 265 1.98 18.42 -20.71
N ALA A 266 2.92 17.72 -20.08
CA ALA A 266 3.61 16.57 -20.64
C ALA A 266 2.72 15.32 -20.76
N GLY A 267 1.48 15.35 -20.25
CA GLY A 267 0.59 14.19 -20.24
C GLY A 267 1.12 13.06 -19.37
N THR A 268 1.87 13.38 -18.31
CA THR A 268 2.46 12.39 -17.40
C THR A 268 1.38 11.60 -16.67
N ARG A 269 1.51 10.28 -16.72
CA ARG A 269 0.60 9.33 -16.07
C ARG A 269 1.14 8.76 -14.77
N LEU A 270 2.47 8.67 -14.66
CA LEU A 270 3.17 8.23 -13.46
C LEU A 270 4.33 9.19 -13.17
N ALA A 271 4.39 9.70 -11.96
CA ALA A 271 5.62 10.30 -11.44
C ALA A 271 6.25 9.37 -10.39
N VAL A 272 7.55 9.09 -10.51
CA VAL A 272 8.31 8.32 -9.52
C VAL A 272 9.39 9.21 -8.95
N PHE A 273 9.43 9.35 -7.63
CA PHE A 273 10.42 10.16 -6.93
C PHE A 273 11.30 9.25 -6.06
N SER A 274 12.50 8.96 -6.55
CA SER A 274 13.60 8.34 -5.82
C SER A 274 14.32 9.41 -4.98
N ALA A 275 13.61 9.94 -3.99
CA ALA A 275 14.07 11.04 -3.14
C ALA A 275 13.38 11.00 -1.78
N CYS A 276 14.13 11.24 -0.70
CA CYS A 276 13.63 11.24 0.68
C CYS A 276 12.49 12.24 0.87
N ASN A 277 11.42 11.85 1.57
CA ASN A 277 10.24 12.68 1.87
C ASN A 277 9.41 13.15 0.66
N SER A 278 9.67 12.63 -0.54
CA SER A 278 8.88 12.95 -1.75
C SER A 278 7.44 12.42 -1.73
N GLY A 279 7.10 11.54 -0.78
CA GLY A 279 5.75 11.03 -0.54
C GLY A 279 4.92 11.86 0.44
N ARG A 280 5.52 12.87 1.10
CA ARG A 280 4.82 13.73 2.06
C ARG A 280 3.82 14.64 1.38
N TRP A 281 2.72 14.91 2.07
CA TRP A 281 1.59 15.64 1.52
C TRP A 281 1.96 17.02 0.98
N GLU A 282 2.86 17.77 1.64
CA GLU A 282 3.29 19.10 1.19
C GLU A 282 3.98 19.08 -0.18
N PHE A 283 4.58 17.94 -0.57
CA PHE A 283 5.17 17.75 -1.90
C PHE A 283 4.15 17.18 -2.89
N VAL A 284 3.36 16.20 -2.47
CA VAL A 284 2.45 15.43 -3.33
C VAL A 284 1.18 16.21 -3.70
N GLU A 285 0.64 17.01 -2.79
CA GLU A 285 -0.67 17.65 -2.92
C GLU A 285 -0.82 18.48 -4.21
N PRO A 286 0.14 19.36 -4.60
CA PRO A 286 0.00 20.13 -5.83
C PRO A 286 0.00 19.26 -7.09
N LEU A 287 0.76 18.15 -7.08
CA LEU A 287 0.87 17.22 -8.21
C LEU A 287 -0.47 16.49 -8.44
N LEU A 288 -1.07 15.95 -7.37
CA LEU A 288 -2.37 15.28 -7.46
C LEU A 288 -3.50 16.26 -7.76
N ARG A 289 -3.46 17.47 -7.19
CA ARG A 289 -4.43 18.54 -7.47
C ARG A 289 -4.42 18.96 -8.95
N ALA A 290 -3.26 18.90 -9.61
CA ALA A 290 -3.13 19.13 -11.05
C ALA A 290 -3.62 17.95 -11.91
N GLY A 291 -4.07 16.85 -11.31
CA GLY A 291 -4.63 15.70 -12.02
C GLY A 291 -3.61 14.62 -12.37
N LEU A 292 -2.44 14.58 -11.72
CA LEU A 292 -1.47 13.49 -11.89
C LEU A 292 -2.15 12.13 -11.54
N PRO A 293 -2.21 11.16 -12.46
CA PRO A 293 -2.96 9.92 -12.24
C PRO A 293 -2.37 8.97 -11.20
N ALA A 294 -1.04 8.93 -11.09
CA ALA A 294 -0.32 8.13 -10.11
C ALA A 294 1.03 8.75 -9.74
N LEU A 295 1.43 8.60 -8.48
CA LEU A 295 2.71 9.02 -7.94
C LEU A 295 3.25 7.95 -7.00
N VAL A 296 4.54 7.63 -7.15
CA VAL A 296 5.29 6.85 -6.16
C VAL A 296 6.36 7.75 -5.57
N GLY A 297 6.37 7.85 -4.25
CA GLY A 297 7.32 8.66 -3.50
C GLY A 297 7.71 7.94 -2.22
N THR A 298 8.48 8.61 -1.38
CA THR A 298 9.02 8.00 -0.16
C THR A 298 8.81 8.85 1.08
N GLN A 299 8.65 8.21 2.23
CA GLN A 299 8.63 8.86 3.53
C GLN A 299 9.87 8.49 4.33
N GLY A 300 10.51 9.50 4.92
CA GLY A 300 11.76 9.33 5.65
C GLY A 300 12.98 9.22 4.76
N GLU A 301 14.11 8.95 5.40
CA GLU A 301 15.37 8.65 4.75
C GLU A 301 15.40 7.21 4.22
N LEU A 302 16.10 7.02 3.12
CA LEU A 302 16.29 5.73 2.47
C LEU A 302 17.75 5.55 2.05
N THR A 303 18.20 4.31 2.01
CA THR A 303 19.45 3.91 1.40
C THR A 303 19.34 4.00 -0.13
N VAL A 304 20.45 4.39 -0.76
CA VAL A 304 20.57 4.40 -2.23
C VAL A 304 20.30 3.01 -2.81
N GLN A 305 20.77 1.95 -2.13
CA GLN A 305 20.53 0.58 -2.55
C GLN A 305 19.06 0.19 -2.48
N GLY A 306 18.36 0.52 -1.39
CA GLY A 306 16.93 0.27 -1.24
C GLY A 306 16.11 1.00 -2.32
N ALA A 307 16.38 2.28 -2.54
CA ALA A 307 15.73 3.06 -3.58
C ALA A 307 15.93 2.46 -4.99
N GLN A 308 17.17 2.08 -5.31
CA GLN A 308 17.50 1.47 -6.61
C GLN A 308 16.80 0.12 -6.82
N ILE A 309 16.82 -0.77 -5.82
CA ILE A 309 16.22 -2.11 -5.92
C ILE A 309 14.70 -2.01 -6.07
N PHE A 310 14.09 -1.09 -5.31
CA PHE A 310 12.66 -0.81 -5.43
C PHE A 310 12.31 -0.31 -6.83
N CYS A 311 12.99 0.73 -7.32
CA CYS A 311 12.73 1.31 -8.63
C CYS A 311 13.02 0.31 -9.76
N GLU A 312 14.12 -0.42 -9.71
CA GLU A 312 14.45 -1.45 -10.70
C GLU A 312 13.35 -2.50 -10.82
N THR A 313 12.88 -3.01 -9.67
CA THR A 313 11.79 -3.99 -9.64
C THR A 313 10.48 -3.39 -10.15
N LEU A 314 10.14 -2.17 -9.70
CA LEU A 314 8.93 -1.45 -10.13
C LEU A 314 8.91 -1.30 -11.66
N TYR A 315 9.97 -0.76 -12.25
CA TYR A 315 10.06 -0.52 -13.69
C TYR A 315 10.08 -1.81 -14.50
N ALA A 316 10.75 -2.86 -14.01
CA ALA A 316 10.74 -4.18 -14.68
C ALA A 316 9.32 -4.78 -14.79
N ARG A 317 8.43 -4.52 -13.83
CA ARG A 317 7.02 -4.97 -13.87
C ARG A 317 6.17 -4.06 -14.76
N LEU A 318 6.29 -2.74 -14.62
CA LEU A 318 5.55 -1.77 -15.44
C LEU A 318 5.89 -1.90 -16.94
N ALA A 319 7.16 -2.17 -17.26
CA ALA A 319 7.67 -2.36 -18.61
C ALA A 319 6.90 -3.41 -19.44
N VAL A 320 6.53 -4.52 -18.79
CA VAL A 320 5.80 -5.62 -19.42
C VAL A 320 4.28 -5.47 -19.32
N GLY A 321 3.81 -4.32 -18.85
CA GLY A 321 2.38 -3.99 -18.75
C GLY A 321 1.65 -4.59 -17.55
N LEU A 322 2.37 -4.95 -16.47
CA LEU A 322 1.73 -5.28 -15.21
C LEU A 322 1.18 -4.02 -14.53
N SER A 323 0.18 -4.20 -13.67
CA SER A 323 -0.43 -3.11 -12.92
C SER A 323 0.56 -2.49 -11.92
N LEU A 324 0.30 -1.23 -11.54
CA LEU A 324 1.02 -0.59 -10.43
C LEU A 324 0.90 -1.40 -9.14
N ASP A 325 -0.24 -2.05 -8.89
CA ASP A 325 -0.43 -2.91 -7.71
C ASP A 325 0.55 -4.08 -7.67
N GLU A 326 0.67 -4.81 -8.78
CA GLU A 326 1.62 -5.92 -8.93
C GLU A 326 3.06 -5.43 -8.82
N ALA A 327 3.36 -4.26 -9.39
CA ALA A 327 4.70 -3.67 -9.37
C ALA A 327 5.11 -3.24 -7.96
N LEU A 328 4.21 -2.61 -7.19
CA LEU A 328 4.44 -2.21 -5.80
C LEU A 328 4.63 -3.42 -4.89
N ALA A 329 3.77 -4.42 -4.98
CA ALA A 329 3.90 -5.65 -4.21
C ALA A 329 5.24 -6.34 -4.50
N ALA A 330 5.59 -6.50 -5.79
CA ALA A 330 6.86 -7.09 -6.19
C ALA A 330 8.07 -6.31 -5.64
N ALA A 331 8.07 -4.98 -5.74
CA ALA A 331 9.18 -4.15 -5.28
C ALA A 331 9.38 -4.21 -3.76
N ARG A 332 8.29 -4.23 -2.97
CA ARG A 332 8.34 -4.40 -1.51
C ARG A 332 8.89 -5.77 -1.13
N PHE A 333 8.42 -6.84 -1.77
CA PHE A 333 8.93 -8.20 -1.52
C PHE A 333 10.38 -8.38 -1.96
N GLN A 334 10.82 -7.72 -3.03
CA GLN A 334 12.22 -7.76 -3.42
C GLN A 334 13.11 -7.10 -2.36
N LEU A 335 12.73 -5.96 -1.80
CA LEU A 335 13.47 -5.35 -0.70
C LEU A 335 13.58 -6.27 0.53
N LEU A 336 12.49 -6.95 0.87
CA LEU A 336 12.50 -7.94 1.96
C LEU A 336 13.42 -9.12 1.65
N LYS A 337 13.46 -9.57 0.40
CA LYS A 337 14.33 -10.67 -0.05
C LYS A 337 15.81 -10.34 0.08
N GLU A 338 16.21 -9.10 -0.18
CA GLU A 338 17.59 -8.66 0.06
C GLU A 338 17.99 -8.82 1.53
N GLY A 339 17.02 -8.79 2.45
CA GLY A 339 17.18 -9.14 3.86
C GLY A 339 17.94 -8.09 4.68
N GLY A 340 18.39 -7.01 4.05
CA GLY A 340 19.10 -5.95 4.72
C GLY A 340 20.13 -5.19 3.89
N PHE A 341 20.53 -4.03 4.39
CA PHE A 341 21.62 -3.23 3.84
C PHE A 341 22.64 -2.95 4.93
N TYR A 342 23.93 -2.91 4.56
CA TYR A 342 25.03 -2.59 5.48
C TYR A 342 25.06 -3.48 6.75
N GLY A 343 24.68 -4.75 6.61
CA GLY A 343 24.67 -5.73 7.72
C GLY A 343 23.50 -5.58 8.69
N ARG A 344 22.40 -4.91 8.30
CA ARG A 344 21.21 -4.70 9.13
C ARG A 344 19.93 -5.05 8.36
N PRO A 345 18.90 -5.63 9.00
CA PRO A 345 17.60 -5.88 8.37
C PRO A 345 17.01 -4.61 7.75
N SER A 346 16.38 -4.73 6.58
CA SER A 346 15.74 -3.59 5.91
C SER A 346 14.25 -3.55 6.21
N VAL A 347 13.80 -2.42 6.74
CA VAL A 347 12.38 -2.07 6.94
C VAL A 347 11.91 -1.00 5.95
N GLU A 348 12.75 -0.66 4.97
CA GLU A 348 12.54 0.43 4.01
C GLU A 348 11.38 0.18 3.05
N TRP A 349 10.92 -1.07 2.93
CA TRP A 349 9.73 -1.43 2.15
C TRP A 349 8.48 -0.61 2.53
N GLY A 350 8.37 -0.21 3.80
CA GLY A 350 7.26 0.60 4.31
C GLY A 350 7.42 2.10 4.11
N SER A 351 8.56 2.57 3.62
CA SER A 351 8.76 3.99 3.27
C SER A 351 8.15 4.36 1.92
N PHE A 352 7.97 3.39 1.02
CA PHE A 352 7.48 3.67 -0.33
C PHE A 352 5.96 3.83 -0.33
N MET A 353 5.53 5.06 -0.57
CA MET A 353 4.13 5.46 -0.66
C MET A 353 3.69 5.50 -2.12
N ALA A 354 2.47 5.05 -2.38
CA ALA A 354 1.86 5.16 -3.69
C ALA A 354 0.54 5.93 -3.58
N TYR A 355 0.43 7.02 -4.33
CA TYR A 355 -0.81 7.76 -4.53
C TYR A 355 -1.34 7.42 -5.91
N MET A 356 -2.61 7.04 -6.00
CA MET A 356 -3.20 6.65 -7.28
C MET A 356 -4.64 7.13 -7.38
N PRO A 357 -4.90 8.42 -7.67
CA PRO A 357 -6.26 8.90 -7.95
C PRO A 357 -6.93 8.19 -9.14
N ALA A 358 -6.15 7.63 -10.07
CA ALA A 358 -6.68 6.83 -11.16
C ALA A 358 -7.37 5.54 -10.67
N THR A 359 -8.44 5.16 -11.37
CA THR A 359 -9.12 3.87 -11.17
C THR A 359 -8.36 2.71 -11.83
N ASP A 360 -7.73 2.97 -12.98
CA ASP A 360 -6.90 2.00 -13.69
C ASP A 360 -5.44 2.08 -13.23
N ALA A 361 -4.88 0.93 -12.86
CA ALA A 361 -3.48 0.79 -12.44
C ALA A 361 -2.55 0.31 -13.55
N VAL A 362 -3.06 0.01 -14.75
CA VAL A 362 -2.21 -0.30 -15.90
C VAL A 362 -1.77 1.01 -16.56
N LEU A 363 -0.62 1.50 -16.11
CA LEU A 363 -0.08 2.80 -16.54
C LEU A 363 0.61 2.74 -17.91
N LEU A 364 1.09 1.56 -18.29
CA LEU A 364 1.69 1.27 -19.60
C LEU A 364 0.97 0.06 -20.24
N PRO A 365 -0.27 0.23 -20.73
CA PRO A 365 -0.98 -0.88 -21.37
C PRO A 365 -0.21 -1.36 -22.59
N ARG A 366 -0.05 -2.68 -22.67
CA ARG A 366 0.58 -3.39 -23.79
C ARG A 366 -0.53 -4.09 -24.59
N PRO A 367 -0.41 -4.21 -25.93
CA PRO A 367 -1.38 -4.96 -26.71
C PRO A 367 -1.52 -6.40 -26.18
N ALA A 368 -2.68 -6.72 -25.62
CA ALA A 368 -2.92 -7.99 -24.92
C ALA A 368 -2.91 -9.21 -25.85
N GLU A 369 -3.10 -8.98 -27.16
CA GLU A 369 -3.18 -10.03 -28.18
C GLU A 369 -1.83 -10.59 -28.62
N GLN A 370 -0.71 -10.05 -28.10
CA GLN A 370 0.64 -10.53 -28.43
C GLN A 370 1.10 -11.64 -27.47
N PRO A 371 1.34 -12.89 -27.93
CA PRO A 371 1.78 -13.99 -27.08
C PRO A 371 3.07 -13.71 -26.30
N GLU A 372 3.98 -12.90 -26.87
CA GLU A 372 5.24 -12.50 -26.23
C GLU A 372 5.03 -11.60 -25.02
N VAL A 373 4.01 -10.73 -25.05
CA VAL A 373 3.65 -9.86 -23.92
C VAL A 373 3.12 -10.71 -22.79
N ALA A 374 2.18 -11.63 -23.08
CA ALA A 374 1.63 -12.55 -22.08
C ALA A 374 2.72 -13.43 -21.45
N ALA A 375 3.64 -13.97 -22.25
CA ALA A 375 4.78 -14.74 -21.75
C ALA A 375 5.69 -13.91 -20.85
N SER A 376 5.98 -12.65 -21.21
CA SER A 376 6.81 -11.74 -20.40
C SER A 376 6.15 -11.39 -19.07
N GLN A 377 4.84 -11.16 -19.06
CA GLN A 377 4.06 -10.94 -17.85
C GLN A 377 4.07 -12.16 -16.93
N GLU A 378 3.92 -13.36 -17.48
CA GLU A 378 3.96 -14.60 -16.71
C GLU A 378 5.33 -14.85 -16.07
N VAL A 379 6.42 -14.60 -16.82
CA VAL A 379 7.78 -14.66 -16.28
C VAL A 379 7.96 -13.67 -15.13
N ALA A 380 7.45 -12.44 -15.28
CA ALA A 380 7.51 -11.43 -14.24
C ALA A 380 6.71 -11.83 -12.98
N ARG A 381 5.50 -12.39 -13.14
CA ARG A 381 4.69 -12.90 -12.03
C ARG A 381 5.35 -14.07 -11.31
N ARG A 382 5.93 -15.01 -12.06
CA ARG A 382 6.68 -16.14 -11.49
C ARG A 382 7.88 -15.68 -10.67
N SER A 383 8.67 -14.74 -11.20
CA SER A 383 9.78 -14.14 -10.46
C SER A 383 9.32 -13.47 -9.16
N SER A 384 8.16 -12.81 -9.16
CA SER A 384 7.57 -12.26 -7.94
C SER A 384 7.14 -13.36 -6.95
N GLN A 385 6.53 -14.45 -7.43
CA GLN A 385 6.16 -15.61 -6.59
C GLN A 385 7.38 -16.29 -5.97
N GLU A 386 8.49 -16.41 -6.70
CA GLU A 386 9.75 -16.93 -6.19
C GLU A 386 10.31 -16.05 -5.07
N ALA A 387 10.29 -14.73 -5.24
CA ALA A 387 10.71 -13.79 -4.19
C ALA A 387 9.82 -13.89 -2.94
N ILE A 388 8.50 -13.97 -3.12
CA ILE A 388 7.53 -14.17 -2.03
C ILE A 388 7.83 -15.48 -1.28
N ALA A 389 8.00 -16.59 -2.00
CA ALA A 389 8.27 -17.90 -1.41
C ALA A 389 9.59 -17.91 -0.62
N GLU A 390 10.63 -17.27 -1.15
CA GLU A 390 11.92 -17.14 -0.46
C GLU A 390 11.82 -16.31 0.81
N VAL A 391 11.13 -15.16 0.76
CA VAL A 391 10.88 -14.33 1.95
C VAL A 391 10.08 -15.12 2.97
N SER A 392 8.95 -15.71 2.58
CA SER A 392 8.13 -16.55 3.48
C SER A 392 8.90 -17.73 4.07
N GLY A 393 9.85 -18.31 3.34
CA GLY A 393 10.74 -19.35 3.87
C GLY A 393 11.69 -18.86 4.98
N ARG A 394 12.06 -17.58 4.97
CA ARG A 394 12.99 -16.97 5.96
C ARG A 394 12.28 -16.42 7.19
N ILE A 395 11.19 -15.67 6.99
CA ILE A 395 10.46 -14.98 8.06
C ILE A 395 9.26 -15.78 8.60
N GLY A 396 9.00 -16.95 8.02
CA GLY A 396 7.75 -17.69 8.17
C GLY A 396 6.69 -17.21 7.18
N SER A 397 5.67 -18.02 6.93
CA SER A 397 4.48 -17.54 6.23
C SER A 397 3.67 -16.67 7.18
N ALA A 398 3.17 -15.53 6.69
CA ALA A 398 1.98 -14.95 7.30
C ALA A 398 0.95 -16.07 7.41
N PRO A 399 0.32 -16.30 8.58
CA PRO A 399 -0.76 -17.27 8.64
C PRO A 399 -1.71 -16.87 7.52
N GLU A 400 -1.92 -17.77 6.55
CA GLU A 400 -2.92 -17.60 5.50
C GLU A 400 -4.15 -17.06 6.23
N THR A 401 -4.57 -15.83 5.93
CA THR A 401 -5.69 -15.17 6.62
C THR A 401 -6.82 -16.18 6.68
N ALA A 402 -6.99 -16.77 7.88
CA ALA A 402 -7.42 -18.16 8.09
C ALA A 402 -7.91 -18.83 6.79
N SER A 403 -7.00 -19.56 6.12
CA SER A 403 -7.25 -20.45 4.98
C SER A 403 -8.75 -20.71 4.81
N THR A 404 -9.39 -20.09 3.81
CA THR A 404 -10.80 -20.28 3.42
C THR A 404 -11.62 -20.89 4.55
N ILE A 405 -12.14 -20.11 5.53
CA ILE A 405 -12.84 -20.64 6.73
C ILE A 405 -13.58 -21.90 6.33
N ASN A 406 -12.98 -23.06 6.62
CA ASN A 406 -13.39 -24.25 5.90
C ASN A 406 -14.71 -24.60 6.54
N ARG A 407 -15.83 -24.33 5.85
CA ARG A 407 -17.17 -24.46 6.42
C ARG A 407 -17.38 -25.83 7.05
N ILE A 408 -16.75 -26.85 6.46
CA ILE A 408 -16.77 -28.22 6.98
C ILE A 408 -15.93 -28.32 8.25
N SER A 409 -14.72 -27.76 8.29
CA SER A 409 -13.87 -27.76 9.49
C SER A 409 -14.45 -26.91 10.62
N LEU A 410 -14.91 -25.68 10.35
CA LEU A 410 -15.55 -24.80 11.33
C LEU A 410 -16.83 -25.46 11.89
N ARG A 411 -17.69 -26.02 11.03
CA ARG A 411 -18.87 -26.76 11.48
C ARG A 411 -18.49 -27.94 12.37
N LYS A 412 -17.52 -28.75 11.92
CA LYS A 412 -17.04 -29.90 12.70
C LYS A 412 -16.45 -29.49 14.05
N ALA A 413 -15.73 -28.37 14.10
CA ALA A 413 -15.17 -27.85 15.33
C ALA A 413 -16.26 -27.40 16.30
N ILE A 414 -17.23 -26.61 15.84
CA ILE A 414 -18.34 -26.13 16.67
C ILE A 414 -19.17 -27.31 17.20
N VAL A 415 -19.63 -28.21 16.31
CA VAL A 415 -20.43 -29.40 16.68
C VAL A 415 -19.66 -30.34 17.63
N LYS A 416 -18.32 -30.37 17.57
CA LYS A 416 -17.51 -31.21 18.46
C LYS A 416 -17.24 -30.56 19.81
N SER A 417 -17.21 -29.23 19.88
CA SER A 417 -16.66 -28.49 21.01
C SER A 417 -17.68 -27.67 21.79
N PHE A 418 -18.90 -27.52 21.29
CA PHE A 418 -19.98 -26.77 21.90
C PHE A 418 -21.23 -27.65 21.98
N THR A 419 -21.95 -27.54 23.08
CA THR A 419 -23.31 -28.07 23.23
C THR A 419 -24.34 -27.04 22.75
N LEU A 420 -25.55 -27.49 22.42
CA LEU A 420 -26.69 -26.61 22.09
C LEU A 420 -26.93 -25.42 23.06
N ASP A 421 -26.65 -25.57 24.35
CA ASP A 421 -26.78 -24.47 25.32
C ASP A 421 -25.58 -23.50 25.25
N GLU A 422 -24.38 -24.01 24.97
CA GLU A 422 -23.19 -23.19 24.70
C GLU A 422 -23.25 -22.48 23.33
N GLU A 423 -23.93 -23.05 22.34
CA GLU A 423 -24.21 -22.39 21.05
C GLU A 423 -25.14 -21.17 21.23
N ALA A 424 -26.06 -21.22 22.20
CA ALA A 424 -26.92 -20.09 22.53
C ALA A 424 -26.11 -18.93 23.14
N LEU A 425 -25.17 -19.27 24.03
CA LEU A 425 -24.21 -18.33 24.60
C LEU A 425 -23.30 -17.77 23.50
N LEU A 426 -22.82 -18.60 22.59
CA LEU A 426 -22.01 -18.18 21.44
C LEU A 426 -22.77 -17.17 20.56
N CYS A 427 -24.06 -17.40 20.30
CA CYS A 427 -24.90 -16.44 19.58
C CYS A 427 -25.09 -15.12 20.34
N ALA A 428 -25.25 -15.18 21.67
CA ALA A 428 -25.35 -13.98 22.50
C ALA A 428 -24.03 -13.18 22.50
N ASP A 429 -22.90 -13.87 22.58
CA ASP A 429 -21.55 -13.30 22.52
C ASP A 429 -21.26 -12.64 21.17
N ILE A 430 -21.66 -13.29 20.07
CA ILE A 430 -21.57 -12.72 18.72
C ILE A 430 -22.46 -11.47 18.63
N ARG A 431 -23.68 -11.52 19.18
CA ARG A 431 -24.60 -10.37 19.18
C ARG A 431 -24.04 -9.20 19.99
N GLN A 432 -23.45 -9.48 21.16
CA GLN A 432 -22.80 -8.45 21.98
C GLN A 432 -21.60 -7.86 21.26
N ALA A 433 -20.75 -8.70 20.68
CA ALA A 433 -19.61 -8.29 19.86
C ALA A 433 -20.02 -7.39 18.68
N LEU A 434 -21.10 -7.75 17.97
CA LEU A 434 -21.65 -6.94 16.89
C LEU A 434 -22.22 -5.61 17.43
N ALA A 435 -22.91 -5.62 18.57
CA ALA A 435 -23.47 -4.43 19.18
C ALA A 435 -22.39 -3.45 19.68
N ASP A 436 -21.32 -3.97 20.29
CA ASP A 436 -20.14 -3.19 20.72
C ASP A 436 -19.48 -2.48 19.53
N ASP A 437 -19.56 -3.12 18.36
CA ASP A 437 -19.07 -2.63 17.08
C ASP A 437 -20.10 -1.76 16.32
N GLY A 438 -21.25 -1.45 16.92
CA GLY A 438 -22.29 -0.62 16.33
C GLY A 438 -23.13 -1.30 15.24
N VAL A 439 -23.03 -2.62 15.11
CA VAL A 439 -23.81 -3.45 14.19
C VAL A 439 -25.04 -4.00 14.92
N ASP A 440 -26.22 -3.48 14.56
CA ASP A 440 -27.50 -4.02 15.04
C ASP A 440 -27.92 -5.21 14.17
N LEU A 441 -27.48 -6.41 14.55
CA LEU A 441 -27.86 -7.66 13.90
C LEU A 441 -28.72 -8.50 14.84
N TRP A 442 -29.96 -8.78 14.44
CA TRP A 442 -30.75 -9.80 15.11
C TRP A 442 -30.15 -11.18 14.82
N LEU A 443 -29.58 -11.79 15.86
CA LEU A 443 -29.07 -13.17 15.82
C LEU A 443 -29.66 -13.97 16.98
N ASP A 444 -30.52 -14.95 16.71
CA ASP A 444 -31.15 -15.82 17.72
C ASP A 444 -31.27 -17.25 17.17
N LEU A 445 -31.04 -18.28 18.00
CA LEU A 445 -31.15 -19.69 17.63
C LEU A 445 -32.57 -20.04 17.15
N ASP A 446 -33.60 -19.43 17.74
CA ASP A 446 -34.99 -19.65 17.33
C ASP A 446 -35.27 -19.08 15.93
N ALA A 447 -34.57 -18.00 15.55
CA ALA A 447 -34.65 -17.42 14.20
C ALA A 447 -33.88 -18.26 13.15
N LEU A 448 -32.98 -19.15 13.59
CA LEU A 448 -32.15 -20.02 12.74
C LEU A 448 -32.73 -21.44 12.57
N GLY A 449 -33.98 -21.67 12.98
CA GLY A 449 -34.66 -22.97 12.86
C GLY A 449 -34.97 -23.67 14.19
N GLY A 450 -34.44 -23.14 15.30
CA GLY A 450 -34.69 -23.58 16.67
C GLY A 450 -34.12 -24.96 17.00
N ARG A 451 -34.17 -25.35 18.29
CA ARG A 451 -33.60 -26.62 18.82
C ARG A 451 -34.16 -27.90 18.19
N LYS A 452 -35.17 -27.81 17.33
CA LYS A 452 -35.87 -28.95 16.70
C LYS A 452 -35.15 -29.51 15.46
N GLN A 453 -34.21 -28.78 14.85
CA GLN A 453 -33.53 -29.21 13.62
C GLN A 453 -32.25 -30.03 13.87
N GLY A 454 -31.83 -30.19 15.12
CA GLY A 454 -30.57 -30.85 15.49
C GLY A 454 -29.36 -29.90 15.41
N GLU A 455 -28.35 -30.17 16.23
CA GLU A 455 -27.17 -29.33 16.47
C GLU A 455 -26.40 -29.02 15.17
N GLU A 456 -26.09 -30.03 14.35
CA GLU A 456 -25.32 -29.82 13.12
C GLU A 456 -26.05 -28.95 12.07
N ALA A 457 -27.38 -29.04 11.99
CA ALA A 457 -28.18 -28.22 11.08
C ALA A 457 -28.23 -26.75 11.53
N LEU A 458 -28.24 -26.53 12.84
CA LEU A 458 -28.32 -25.20 13.45
C LEU A 458 -26.98 -24.46 13.30
N VAL A 459 -25.85 -25.14 13.52
CA VAL A 459 -24.51 -24.60 13.24
C VAL A 459 -24.36 -24.23 11.77
N LEU A 460 -24.87 -25.06 10.85
CA LEU A 460 -24.82 -24.75 9.42
C LEU A 460 -25.65 -23.50 9.09
N ALA A 461 -26.85 -23.38 9.64
CA ALA A 461 -27.71 -22.20 9.46
C ALA A 461 -27.05 -20.93 10.04
N LEU A 462 -26.37 -21.02 11.17
CA LEU A 462 -25.61 -19.93 11.78
C LEU A 462 -24.46 -19.47 10.89
N ILE A 463 -23.64 -20.41 10.38
CA ILE A 463 -22.55 -20.14 9.45
C ILE A 463 -23.09 -19.42 8.21
N GLU A 464 -24.14 -19.95 7.58
CA GLU A 464 -24.73 -19.35 6.37
C GLU A 464 -25.36 -17.98 6.63
N TYR A 465 -25.98 -17.79 7.80
CA TYR A 465 -26.63 -16.54 8.17
C TYR A 465 -25.63 -15.39 8.31
N LEU A 466 -24.52 -15.65 9.00
CA LEU A 466 -23.44 -14.69 9.22
C LEU A 466 -22.61 -14.47 7.95
N GLU A 467 -22.33 -15.53 7.19
CA GLU A 467 -21.62 -15.44 5.91
C GLU A 467 -22.36 -14.56 4.90
N ARG A 468 -23.67 -14.77 4.71
CA ARG A 468 -24.50 -13.95 3.81
C ARG A 468 -24.53 -12.46 4.17
N ARG A 469 -24.12 -12.12 5.40
CA ARG A 469 -24.12 -10.74 5.93
C ARG A 469 -22.71 -10.20 6.15
N GLY A 470 -21.67 -10.94 5.76
CA GLY A 470 -20.28 -10.51 5.92
C GLY A 470 -19.76 -10.56 7.36
N TYR A 471 -20.41 -11.32 8.25
CA TYR A 471 -20.08 -11.39 9.68
C TYR A 471 -19.57 -12.77 10.11
N LEU A 472 -19.16 -13.64 9.18
CA LEU A 472 -18.67 -14.98 9.52
C LEU A 472 -17.41 -14.94 10.41
N SER A 473 -16.58 -13.92 10.29
CA SER A 473 -15.39 -13.71 11.13
C SER A 473 -15.74 -13.60 12.62
N TYR A 474 -16.88 -13.00 12.97
CA TYR A 474 -17.34 -12.88 14.37
C TYR A 474 -17.59 -14.25 14.99
N LEU A 475 -18.11 -15.20 14.22
CA LEU A 475 -18.29 -16.58 14.67
C LEU A 475 -16.93 -17.27 14.87
N VAL A 476 -16.00 -17.13 13.93
CA VAL A 476 -14.67 -17.74 14.04
C VAL A 476 -13.93 -17.22 15.27
N GLU A 477 -13.94 -15.90 15.48
CA GLU A 477 -13.31 -15.28 16.65
C GLU A 477 -13.97 -15.68 17.95
N ALA A 478 -15.30 -15.70 18.02
CA ALA A 478 -16.02 -16.14 19.21
C ALA A 478 -15.68 -17.59 19.57
N VAL A 479 -15.60 -18.47 18.56
CA VAL A 479 -15.18 -19.87 18.75
C VAL A 479 -13.73 -19.97 19.24
N ARG A 480 -12.81 -19.19 18.65
CA ARG A 480 -11.39 -19.16 19.07
C ARG A 480 -11.22 -18.67 20.50
N ARG A 481 -11.99 -17.66 20.91
CA ARG A 481 -11.97 -17.09 22.26
C ARG A 481 -12.46 -18.11 23.30
N GLU A 482 -13.59 -18.74 23.03
CA GLU A 482 -14.22 -19.70 23.95
C GLU A 482 -13.46 -21.04 24.00
N ARG A 483 -12.87 -21.46 22.87
CA ARG A 483 -12.14 -22.73 22.72
C ARG A 483 -10.85 -22.53 21.92
N PRO A 484 -9.78 -22.03 22.55
CA PRO A 484 -8.49 -21.85 21.89
C PRO A 484 -7.97 -23.15 21.26
N GLY A 485 -7.59 -23.10 19.98
CA GLY A 485 -7.07 -24.26 19.23
C GLY A 485 -8.11 -25.19 18.59
N SER A 486 -9.39 -24.84 18.63
CA SER A 486 -10.47 -25.61 17.99
C SER A 486 -10.66 -25.30 16.49
N VAL A 487 -10.26 -24.11 16.02
CA VAL A 487 -10.43 -23.60 14.63
C VAL A 487 -9.24 -22.79 14.14
#